data_AF-A0A5C6D867-F1
#
_entry.id   AF-A0A5C6D867-F1
#
_cell.length_a   1.000
_cell.length_b   1.000
_cell.length_c   1.000
_cell.angle_alpha   90.00
_cell.angle_beta   90.00
_cell.angle_gamma   90.00
#
_symmetry.space_group_name_H-M   'P 1'
#
loop_
_entity.id
_entity.type
_entity.pdbx_description
1 polymer ?
#
loop_
_entity_poly.entity_id
_entity_poly.type
_entity_poly.pdbx_seq_one_letter_code
_entity_poly.pdbx_strand_id
1 'polypeptide(L)'
;MVEATDKMEAIAGRVIITAGGKQMKLISRGDRLLVRLTDDPLENGVRPSVDYTLRSAVAALDGNALAVIMTGMGRDGLEGCRVLKQAGGYVFARNQSDYVVYGMPKVVIEQQLADRTLPLGKLAPGASALEHRMTYPQILRNSLNFRVRGTEGLAPCR
;
A
#
# COMPACT_ATOMS: atom_id res chain seq x y z
N MET A 1 -11.06 -15.81 6.80
CA MET A 1 -11.05 -14.47 7.44
C MET A 1 -10.94 -14.70 8.93
N VAL A 2 -10.06 -13.98 9.63
CA VAL A 2 -9.81 -14.15 11.07
C VAL A 2 -9.60 -12.80 11.73
N GLU A 3 -10.06 -12.63 12.97
CA GLU A 3 -9.73 -11.44 13.75
C GLU A 3 -8.26 -11.47 14.20
N ALA A 4 -7.63 -10.31 14.22
CA ALA A 4 -6.23 -10.16 14.57
C ALA A 4 -5.98 -10.58 16.02
N THR A 5 -4.90 -11.31 16.24
CA THR A 5 -4.34 -11.57 17.57
C THR A 5 -2.92 -11.03 17.61
N ASP A 6 -2.47 -10.51 18.75
CA ASP A 6 -1.09 -10.02 18.88
C ASP A 6 -0.09 -11.13 18.54
N LYS A 7 0.92 -10.79 17.72
CA LYS A 7 1.95 -11.69 17.19
C LYS A 7 1.44 -12.75 16.21
N MET A 8 0.19 -12.66 15.74
CA MET A 8 -0.30 -13.49 14.64
C MET A 8 0.54 -13.24 13.38
N GLU A 9 0.93 -14.31 12.70
CA GLU A 9 1.63 -14.21 11.43
C GLU A 9 0.66 -13.90 10.27
N ALA A 10 1.04 -12.89 9.48
CA ALA A 10 0.37 -12.49 8.25
C ALA A 10 0.93 -13.31 7.08
N ILE A 11 0.24 -14.42 6.77
CA ILE A 11 0.59 -15.33 5.68
C ILE A 11 -0.34 -15.15 4.47
N ALA A 12 0.14 -15.58 3.30
CA ALA A 12 -0.65 -15.59 2.08
C ALA A 12 -1.96 -16.41 2.23
N GLY A 13 -3.00 -16.00 1.51
CA GLY A 13 -4.33 -16.64 1.57
C GLY A 13 -5.13 -16.33 2.84
N ARG A 14 -4.64 -15.46 3.73
CA ARG A 14 -5.33 -15.08 4.97
C ARG A 14 -5.77 -13.62 4.94
N VAL A 15 -7.05 -13.41 5.23
CA VAL A 15 -7.61 -12.08 5.51
C VAL A 15 -7.67 -11.89 7.03
N ILE A 16 -6.99 -10.86 7.53
CA ILE A 16 -6.92 -10.50 8.94
C ILE A 16 -7.68 -9.19 9.15
N ILE A 17 -8.61 -9.15 10.12
CA ILE A 17 -9.31 -7.92 10.51
C ILE A 17 -8.79 -7.43 11.85
N THR A 18 -8.59 -6.13 12.00
CA THR A 18 -8.26 -5.52 13.28
C THR A 18 -9.38 -5.70 14.32
N ALA A 19 -8.99 -6.02 15.56
CA ALA A 19 -9.90 -6.00 16.70
C ALA A 19 -10.33 -4.55 17.03
N GLY A 20 -11.62 -4.36 17.32
CA GLY A 20 -12.16 -3.04 17.69
C GLY A 20 -11.45 -2.47 18.93
N GLY A 21 -11.23 -1.15 18.95
CA GLY A 21 -10.64 -0.48 20.10
C GLY A 21 -9.14 -0.68 20.28
N LYS A 22 -8.44 -1.33 19.35
CA LYS A 22 -6.97 -1.43 19.28
C LYS A 22 -6.42 -0.83 17.98
N GLN A 23 -5.18 -0.37 18.01
CA GLN A 23 -4.43 -0.13 16.79
C GLN A 23 -3.80 -1.43 16.30
N MET A 24 -3.71 -1.60 14.98
CA MET A 24 -3.03 -2.74 14.36
C MET A 24 -1.85 -2.24 13.53
N LYS A 25 -0.68 -2.83 13.75
CA LYS A 25 0.48 -2.64 12.87
C LYS A 25 1.07 -3.94 12.39
N LEU A 26 1.80 -3.86 11.30
CA LEU A 26 2.64 -4.93 10.79
C LEU A 26 4.09 -4.69 11.21
N ILE A 27 4.78 -5.75 11.61
CA ILE A 27 6.21 -5.75 11.89
C ILE A 27 6.89 -6.84 11.09
N SER A 28 8.04 -6.53 10.50
CA SER A 28 8.92 -7.53 9.91
C SER A 28 9.88 -8.08 10.97
N ARG A 29 10.02 -9.41 11.00
CA ARG A 29 10.90 -10.16 11.89
C ARG A 29 11.56 -11.29 11.10
N GLY A 30 12.72 -10.99 10.52
CA GLY A 30 13.35 -11.88 9.54
C GLY A 30 12.43 -12.02 8.32
N ASP A 31 12.17 -13.26 7.91
CA ASP A 31 11.29 -13.55 6.77
C ASP A 31 9.80 -13.56 7.13
N ARG A 32 9.45 -13.23 8.39
CA ARG A 32 8.08 -13.31 8.90
C ARG A 32 7.48 -11.92 9.04
N LEU A 33 6.23 -11.78 8.59
CA LEU A 33 5.41 -10.60 8.82
C LEU A 33 4.43 -10.89 9.96
N LEU A 34 4.53 -10.13 11.05
CA LEU A 34 3.68 -10.33 12.23
C LEU A 34 2.75 -9.13 12.44
N VAL A 35 1.54 -9.42 12.88
CA VAL A 35 0.59 -8.44 13.37
C VAL A 35 0.93 -8.09 14.82
N ARG A 36 0.88 -6.81 15.17
CA ARG A 36 0.90 -6.34 16.55
C ARG A 36 -0.34 -5.51 16.83
N LEU A 37 -0.96 -5.79 17.97
CA LEU A 37 -2.06 -4.99 18.48
C LEU A 37 -1.54 -4.09 19.60
N THR A 38 -1.86 -2.80 19.53
CA THR A 38 -1.40 -1.82 20.52
C THR A 38 -2.54 -0.95 21.03
N ASP A 39 -2.32 -0.39 22.21
CA ASP A 39 -3.17 0.64 22.83
C ASP A 39 -2.68 2.05 22.51
N ASP A 40 -1.93 2.20 21.42
CA ASP A 40 -1.41 3.49 21.00
C ASP A 40 -2.56 4.51 20.82
N PRO A 41 -2.26 5.81 20.92
CA PRO A 41 -3.28 6.85 20.85
C PRO A 41 -4.15 6.78 19.59
N LEU A 42 -5.31 7.43 19.68
CA LEU A 42 -6.19 7.60 18.53
C LEU A 42 -5.45 8.36 17.42
N GLU A 43 -5.65 7.92 16.18
CA GLU A 43 -5.20 8.63 14.99
C GLU A 43 -6.44 8.98 14.18
N ASN A 44 -6.54 10.22 13.69
CA ASN A 44 -7.76 10.76 13.07
C ASN A 44 -9.02 10.65 13.97
N GLY A 45 -8.84 10.55 15.29
CA GLY A 45 -9.93 10.36 16.25
C GLY A 45 -10.52 8.95 16.28
N VAL A 46 -9.90 7.98 15.61
CA VAL A 46 -10.36 6.59 15.52
C VAL A 46 -9.32 5.59 16.02
N ARG A 47 -9.81 4.43 16.44
CA ARG A 47 -9.01 3.24 16.75
C ARG A 47 -9.86 1.99 16.48
N PRO A 48 -9.60 1.27 15.38
CA PRO A 48 -8.38 1.31 14.56
C PRO A 48 -8.32 2.44 13.53
N SER A 49 -7.10 2.90 13.22
CA SER A 49 -6.80 3.81 12.11
C SER A 49 -6.14 3.09 10.93
N VAL A 50 -6.59 3.43 9.72
CA VAL A 50 -6.02 2.99 8.45
C VAL A 50 -4.64 3.60 8.24
N ASP A 51 -4.44 4.88 8.55
CA ASP A 51 -3.13 5.55 8.43
C ASP A 51 -2.07 4.88 9.31
N TYR A 52 -2.44 4.52 10.55
CA TYR A 52 -1.57 3.79 11.46
C TYR A 52 -1.12 2.46 10.85
N THR A 53 -2.07 1.67 10.34
CA THR A 53 -1.80 0.37 9.73
C THR A 53 -0.93 0.51 8.49
N LEU A 54 -1.28 1.43 7.57
CA LEU A 54 -0.56 1.64 6.31
C LEU A 54 0.89 2.08 6.54
N ARG A 55 1.15 3.02 7.45
CA ARG A 55 2.53 3.44 7.75
C ARG A 55 3.39 2.28 8.21
N SER A 56 2.85 1.42 9.08
CA SER A 56 3.58 0.23 9.53
C SER A 56 3.77 -0.81 8.43
N ALA A 57 2.78 -0.97 7.54
CA ALA A 57 2.87 -1.87 6.40
C ALA A 57 3.96 -1.43 5.43
N VAL A 58 4.03 -0.12 5.12
CA VAL A 58 5.09 0.45 4.29
C VAL A 58 6.47 0.20 4.90
N ALA A 59 6.63 0.44 6.20
CA ALA A 59 7.89 0.20 6.88
C ALA A 59 8.29 -1.28 6.95
N ALA A 60 7.31 -2.19 7.09
CA ALA A 60 7.57 -3.63 7.18
C ALA A 60 7.80 -4.30 5.82
N LEU A 61 7.25 -3.73 4.74
CA LEU A 61 7.27 -4.31 3.39
C LEU A 61 8.09 -3.50 2.38
N ASP A 62 8.77 -2.44 2.82
CA ASP A 62 9.54 -1.51 1.98
C ASP A 62 8.72 -0.98 0.80
N GLY A 63 7.49 -0.56 1.08
CA GLY A 63 6.56 -0.05 0.07
C GLY A 63 5.93 -1.10 -0.86
N ASN A 64 6.31 -2.38 -0.76
CA ASN A 64 5.71 -3.48 -1.53
C ASN A 64 4.31 -3.86 -1.00
N ALA A 65 3.37 -2.93 -1.12
CA ALA A 65 1.99 -3.09 -0.69
C ALA A 65 1.01 -2.42 -1.67
N LEU A 66 -0.21 -2.96 -1.69
CA LEU A 66 -1.37 -2.35 -2.34
C LEU A 66 -2.34 -1.91 -1.23
N ALA A 67 -2.61 -0.60 -1.15
CA ALA A 67 -3.72 -0.09 -0.36
C ALA A 67 -4.99 -0.05 -1.20
N VAL A 68 -6.11 -0.49 -0.63
CA VAL A 68 -7.43 -0.36 -1.25
C VAL A 68 -8.33 0.46 -0.34
N ILE A 69 -8.59 1.72 -0.72
CA ILE A 69 -9.44 2.64 0.04
C ILE A 69 -10.88 2.49 -0.42
N MET A 70 -11.71 1.96 0.48
CA MET A 70 -13.13 1.75 0.28
C MET A 70 -13.96 2.87 0.91
N THR A 71 -15.29 2.73 0.83
CA THR A 71 -16.23 3.70 1.42
C THR A 71 -15.98 3.93 2.89
N GLY A 72 -16.08 5.19 3.31
CA GLY A 72 -15.99 5.60 4.69
C GLY A 72 -16.06 7.12 4.80
N MET A 73 -16.37 7.60 6.00
CA MET A 73 -16.37 9.03 6.30
C MET A 73 -14.97 9.50 6.70
N GLY A 74 -14.71 10.79 6.52
CA GLY A 74 -13.46 11.40 6.95
C GLY A 74 -12.30 11.16 5.98
N ARG A 75 -11.09 11.18 6.54
CA ARG A 75 -9.83 11.20 5.78
C ARG A 75 -8.82 10.13 6.22
N ASP A 76 -9.25 9.22 7.08
CA ASP A 76 -8.37 8.15 7.57
C ASP A 76 -7.92 7.27 6.40
N GLY A 77 -6.62 7.10 6.23
CA GLY A 77 -6.00 6.43 5.09
C GLY A 77 -5.33 7.38 4.09
N LEU A 78 -5.55 8.69 4.18
CA LEU A 78 -4.93 9.67 3.27
C LEU A 78 -3.41 9.75 3.44
N GLU A 79 -2.93 9.96 4.67
CA GLU A 79 -1.51 10.11 4.94
C GLU A 79 -0.75 8.78 4.76
N GLY A 80 -1.38 7.67 5.11
CA GLY A 80 -0.89 6.32 4.87
C GLY A 80 -0.75 6.03 3.38
N CYS A 81 -1.71 6.45 2.55
CA CYS A 81 -1.58 6.37 1.09
C CYS A 81 -0.44 7.24 0.59
N ARG A 82 -0.27 8.46 1.11
CA ARG A 82 0.84 9.35 0.72
C ARG A 82 2.20 8.72 0.99
N VAL A 83 2.37 8.14 2.19
CA VAL A 83 3.59 7.42 2.57
C VAL A 83 3.81 6.18 1.69
N LEU A 84 2.74 5.43 1.38
CA LEU A 84 2.83 4.28 0.49
C LEU A 84 3.25 4.68 -0.94
N LYS A 85 2.68 5.75 -1.49
CA LYS A 85 3.06 6.26 -2.81
C LYS A 85 4.51 6.73 -2.85
N GLN A 86 5.00 7.37 -1.79
CA GLN A 86 6.41 7.77 -1.68
C GLN A 86 7.37 6.57 -1.67
N ALA A 87 6.94 5.44 -1.11
CA ALA A 87 7.69 4.19 -1.11
C ALA A 87 7.49 3.35 -2.39
N GLY A 88 6.81 3.87 -3.41
CA GLY A 88 6.61 3.18 -4.69
C GLY A 88 5.47 2.14 -4.71
N GLY A 89 4.66 2.09 -3.66
CA GLY A 89 3.50 1.20 -3.59
C GLY A 89 2.32 1.65 -4.44
N TYR A 90 1.26 0.85 -4.41
CA TYR A 90 0.04 1.08 -5.19
C TYR A 90 -1.14 1.42 -4.31
N VAL A 91 -2.03 2.27 -4.81
CA VAL A 91 -3.26 2.67 -4.14
C VAL A 91 -4.42 2.55 -5.12
N PHE A 92 -5.41 1.74 -4.78
CA PHE A 92 -6.70 1.73 -5.45
C PHE A 92 -7.74 2.42 -4.59
N ALA A 93 -8.61 3.19 -5.22
CA ALA A 93 -9.75 3.83 -4.58
C ALA A 93 -11.05 3.32 -5.19
N ARG A 94 -12.08 3.19 -4.36
CA ARG A 94 -13.42 2.85 -4.83
C ARG A 94 -14.08 4.04 -5.52
N ASN A 95 -14.76 3.82 -6.64
CA ASN A 95 -15.54 4.84 -7.36
C ASN A 95 -16.77 5.33 -6.54
N GLN A 96 -17.17 6.59 -6.76
CA GLN A 96 -18.32 7.27 -6.18
C GLN A 96 -19.66 6.68 -6.60
N SER A 97 -19.77 6.13 -7.81
CA SER A 97 -21.04 5.73 -8.45
C SER A 97 -21.90 4.76 -7.64
N ASP A 98 -21.30 4.04 -6.70
CA ASP A 98 -21.95 2.91 -6.05
C ASP A 98 -22.44 3.23 -4.60
N TYR A 99 -22.13 4.41 -4.02
CA TYR A 99 -22.37 4.69 -2.58
C TYR A 99 -22.71 6.14 -2.21
N VAL A 100 -23.50 6.29 -1.13
CA VAL A 100 -23.91 7.59 -0.56
C VAL A 100 -22.77 8.26 0.22
N VAL A 101 -21.89 7.48 0.87
CA VAL A 101 -20.78 8.01 1.69
C VAL A 101 -19.46 7.86 0.93
N TYR A 102 -18.98 8.97 0.39
CA TYR A 102 -17.78 9.08 -0.44
C TYR A 102 -16.80 10.08 0.18
N GLY A 103 -16.36 9.81 1.42
CA GLY A 103 -15.39 10.65 2.14
C GLY A 103 -13.95 10.18 1.90
N MET A 104 -13.59 9.02 2.44
CA MET A 104 -12.22 8.50 2.39
C MET A 104 -11.69 8.30 0.96
N PRO A 105 -12.43 7.68 0.01
CA PRO A 105 -11.93 7.56 -1.37
C PRO A 105 -11.79 8.91 -2.06
N LYS A 106 -12.70 9.85 -1.79
CA LYS A 106 -12.71 11.19 -2.40
C LYS A 106 -11.42 11.93 -2.10
N VAL A 107 -11.01 12.00 -0.83
CA VAL A 107 -9.80 12.73 -0.45
C VAL A 107 -8.54 12.13 -1.06
N VAL A 108 -8.47 10.80 -1.19
CA VAL A 108 -7.33 10.10 -1.83
C VAL A 108 -7.26 10.39 -3.32
N ILE A 109 -8.42 10.45 -4.00
CA ILE A 109 -8.52 10.75 -5.44
C ILE A 109 -8.22 12.21 -5.72
N GLU A 110 -8.76 13.14 -4.93
CA GLU A 110 -8.51 14.59 -5.07
C GLU A 110 -7.04 14.94 -4.88
N GLN A 111 -6.33 14.21 -4.01
CA GLN A 111 -4.89 14.34 -3.81
C GLN A 111 -4.04 13.57 -4.82
N GLN A 112 -4.66 12.98 -5.87
CA GLN A 112 -3.99 12.25 -6.95
C GLN A 112 -3.12 11.08 -6.46
N LEU A 113 -3.50 10.47 -5.33
CA LEU A 113 -2.77 9.34 -4.75
C LEU A 113 -3.24 7.99 -5.31
N ALA A 114 -4.44 7.92 -5.87
CA ALA A 114 -4.99 6.68 -6.43
C ALA A 114 -4.42 6.38 -7.82
N ASP A 115 -3.81 5.21 -7.98
CA ASP A 115 -3.38 4.68 -9.28
C ASP A 115 -4.56 4.24 -10.14
N ARG A 116 -5.63 3.74 -9.48
CA ARG A 116 -6.86 3.34 -10.14
C ARG A 116 -8.07 3.66 -9.28
N THR A 117 -9.10 4.19 -9.92
CA THR A 117 -10.44 4.33 -9.34
C THR A 117 -11.34 3.27 -9.98
N LEU A 118 -11.84 2.33 -9.17
CA LEU A 118 -12.56 1.16 -9.67
C LEU A 118 -13.90 0.98 -8.94
N PRO A 119 -14.96 0.49 -9.62
CA PRO A 119 -16.18 0.06 -8.94
C PRO A 119 -15.91 -1.19 -8.09
N LEU A 120 -16.79 -1.49 -7.12
CA LEU A 120 -16.55 -2.56 -6.12
C LEU A 120 -16.19 -3.90 -6.76
N GLY A 121 -16.98 -4.35 -7.73
CA GLY A 121 -16.79 -5.65 -8.39
C GLY A 121 -15.49 -5.76 -9.21
N LYS A 122 -14.76 -4.66 -9.40
CA LYS A 122 -13.47 -4.62 -10.12
C LYS A 122 -12.26 -4.45 -9.20
N LEU A 123 -12.46 -4.18 -7.91
CA LEU A 123 -11.35 -4.05 -6.96
C LEU A 123 -10.58 -5.37 -6.79
N ALA A 124 -11.26 -6.48 -6.53
CA ALA A 124 -10.60 -7.78 -6.34
C ALA A 124 -9.90 -8.29 -7.62
N PRO A 125 -10.55 -8.30 -8.81
CA PRO A 125 -9.85 -8.63 -10.06
C PRO A 125 -8.67 -7.69 -10.36
N GLY A 126 -8.82 -6.40 -10.04
CA GLY A 126 -7.76 -5.42 -10.20
C GLY A 126 -6.55 -5.70 -9.31
N ALA A 127 -6.77 -6.07 -8.05
CA ALA A 127 -5.71 -6.42 -7.10
C ALA A 127 -4.98 -7.69 -7.52
N SER A 128 -5.71 -8.74 -7.94
CA SER A 128 -5.10 -9.98 -8.44
C SER A 128 -4.27 -9.75 -9.70
N ALA A 129 -4.73 -8.90 -10.62
CA ALA A 129 -3.94 -8.54 -11.81
C ALA A 129 -2.65 -7.77 -11.48
N LEU A 130 -2.60 -7.09 -10.33
CA LEU A 130 -1.42 -6.38 -9.85
C LEU A 130 -0.44 -7.30 -9.12
N GLU A 131 -0.90 -8.36 -8.45
CA GLU A 131 -0.07 -9.33 -7.74
C GLU A 131 1.06 -9.87 -8.62
N HIS A 132 0.74 -10.28 -9.86
CA HIS A 132 1.73 -10.73 -10.85
C HIS A 132 2.82 -9.70 -11.17
N ARG A 133 2.61 -8.41 -10.87
CA ARG A 133 3.56 -7.31 -11.08
C ARG A 133 4.33 -6.93 -9.81
N MET A 134 3.80 -7.25 -8.63
CA MET A 134 4.42 -6.98 -7.32
C MET A 134 5.42 -8.08 -6.92
N THR A 135 5.22 -9.32 -7.39
CA THR A 135 6.09 -10.48 -7.08
C THR A 135 7.41 -10.49 -7.87
N TYR A 136 7.74 -9.46 -8.65
CA TYR A 136 9.03 -9.36 -9.32
C TYR A 136 9.86 -8.22 -8.74
N PRO A 137 11.04 -8.51 -8.14
CA PRO A 137 11.94 -7.44 -7.73
C PRO A 137 12.33 -6.63 -8.96
N GLN A 138 12.09 -5.32 -8.87
CA GLN A 138 12.51 -4.31 -9.86
C GLN A 138 14.03 -4.28 -10.12
N ILE A 139 14.82 -5.09 -9.41
CA ILE A 139 16.25 -5.29 -9.60
C ILE A 139 16.58 -5.80 -11.01
N LEU A 140 15.67 -6.51 -11.69
CA LEU A 140 15.92 -7.04 -13.06
C LEU A 140 15.43 -6.14 -14.21
N ARG A 141 14.73 -5.03 -13.94
CA ARG A 141 14.29 -4.10 -15.01
C ARG A 141 15.29 -2.99 -15.31
N ASN A 142 16.13 -2.61 -14.35
CA ASN A 142 17.13 -1.56 -14.54
C ASN A 142 18.49 -2.05 -15.10
N SER A 143 18.69 -3.35 -15.25
CA SER A 143 19.93 -3.91 -15.79
C SER A 143 20.00 -3.94 -17.32
N LEU A 144 18.91 -3.64 -18.03
CA LEU A 144 18.83 -3.73 -19.51
C LEU A 144 18.74 -2.38 -20.23
N ASN A 145 18.79 -1.25 -19.51
CA ASN A 145 18.79 0.09 -20.12
C ASN A 145 20.04 0.93 -19.85
N PHE A 146 21.13 0.34 -19.33
CA PHE A 146 22.44 1.00 -19.39
C PHE A 146 23.02 0.85 -20.81
N ARG A 147 22.41 1.58 -21.74
CA ARG A 147 22.96 1.85 -23.07
C ARG A 147 24.20 2.71 -22.84
N VAL A 148 25.38 2.11 -22.96
CA VAL A 148 26.66 2.82 -23.07
C VAL A 148 26.53 3.78 -24.26
N ARG A 149 26.22 5.05 -23.97
CA ARG A 149 26.37 6.14 -24.94
C ARG A 149 27.82 6.58 -24.88
N GLY A 150 28.55 6.24 -25.94
CA GLY A 150 29.60 7.02 -26.58
C GLY A 150 30.66 7.69 -25.71
N THR A 151 31.89 7.20 -25.83
CA THR A 151 33.04 8.11 -25.99
C THR A 151 33.61 7.88 -27.39
N GLU A 152 32.99 8.51 -28.38
CA GLU A 152 33.67 8.81 -29.65
C GLU A 152 34.42 10.13 -29.47
N GLY A 153 35.72 10.12 -29.76
CA GLY A 153 36.45 11.30 -30.21
C GLY A 153 37.45 11.93 -29.24
N LEU A 154 38.71 11.45 -29.29
CA LEU A 154 39.83 12.39 -29.42
C LEU A 154 40.86 11.82 -30.41
N ALA A 155 41.23 12.68 -31.36
CA ALA A 155 41.79 12.43 -32.69
C ALA A 155 43.24 11.87 -32.75
N PRO A 156 43.69 11.36 -33.91
CA PRO A 156 45.07 10.96 -34.16
C PRO A 156 45.93 12.17 -34.56
N CYS A 157 47.19 12.23 -34.12
CA CYS A 157 48.17 13.16 -34.70
C CYS A 157 49.63 12.73 -34.42
N ARG A 158 50.28 12.34 -35.52
CA ARG A 158 51.73 12.20 -35.81
C ARG A 158 52.55 11.15 -35.09
#